data_AF-A0A653RUF7-F1
#
_entry.id   AF-A0A653RUF7-F1
#
_cell.length_a   1.000
_cell.length_b   1.000
_cell.length_c   1.000
_cell.angle_alpha   90.00
_cell.angle_beta   90.00
_cell.angle_gamma   90.00
#
_symmetry.space_group_name_H-M   'P 1'
#
loop_
_entity.id
_entity.type
_entity.pdbx_description
1 polymer ?
#
loop_
_entity_poly.entity_id
_entity_poly.type
_entity_poly.pdbx_seq_one_letter_code
_entity_poly.pdbx_strand_id
1 'polypeptide(L)'
;MAAKTSNGEWKLRGAGCSDCNDRFAFRSRQKALSAQANGIFDNEIEPVSIAQKRGEPTVVSQDEHPRDMNIESLSRLKGVKPQGTVTAGNASGVNGGAAALLLASAEAAFRCGLKPKARILGMATAGVAPRIMGIGPAPAVVALRHHRAQRSCVPANCDVAPARP
;
A
#
# COMPACT_ATOMS: atom_id res chain seq x y z
N MET A 1 -2.99 -6.68 -18.03
CA MET A 1 -4.02 -6.04 -18.88
C MET A 1 -5.34 -6.78 -18.73
N ALA A 2 -6.45 -6.07 -18.48
CA ALA A 2 -7.78 -6.68 -18.46
C ALA A 2 -8.13 -7.23 -19.86
N ALA A 3 -8.80 -8.38 -19.93
CA ALA A 3 -9.36 -8.95 -21.15
C ALA A 3 -10.88 -9.09 -21.00
N LYS A 4 -11.61 -8.80 -22.06
CA LYS A 4 -13.05 -9.03 -22.12
C LYS A 4 -13.26 -10.52 -22.44
N THR A 5 -14.01 -11.23 -21.60
CA THR A 5 -14.40 -12.62 -21.87
C THR A 5 -15.46 -12.66 -22.97
N SER A 6 -15.71 -13.83 -23.54
CA SER A 6 -16.78 -14.09 -24.51
C SER A 6 -18.16 -13.62 -24.04
N ASN A 7 -18.34 -13.49 -22.72
CA ASN A 7 -19.61 -13.17 -22.07
C ASN A 7 -19.73 -11.66 -21.80
N GLY A 8 -18.80 -10.84 -22.29
CA GLY A 8 -18.77 -9.39 -22.07
C GLY A 8 -18.20 -8.95 -20.72
N GLU A 9 -17.84 -9.88 -19.84
CA GLU A 9 -17.25 -9.61 -18.54
C GLU A 9 -15.78 -9.22 -18.65
N TRP A 10 -15.32 -8.32 -17.78
CA TRP A 10 -13.94 -7.87 -17.76
C TRP A 10 -13.15 -8.70 -16.75
N LYS A 11 -12.22 -9.54 -17.23
CA LYS A 11 -11.35 -10.37 -16.39
C LYS A 11 -9.94 -9.81 -16.40
N LEU A 12 -9.40 -9.51 -15.22
CA LEU A 12 -8.01 -9.11 -15.08
C LEU A 12 -7.10 -10.31 -15.36
N ARG A 13 -6.25 -10.23 -16.39
CA ARG A 13 -5.23 -11.26 -16.64
C ARG A 13 -4.29 -11.32 -15.43
N GLY A 14 -4.17 -12.50 -14.81
CA GLY A 14 -3.30 -12.75 -13.65
C GLY A 14 -4.01 -12.78 -12.28
N ALA A 15 -5.18 -12.16 -12.11
CA ALA A 15 -5.91 -12.16 -10.83
C ALA A 15 -6.71 -13.45 -10.55
N GLY A 16 -6.72 -14.39 -11.51
CA GLY A 16 -7.51 -15.62 -11.47
C GLY A 16 -6.78 -16.82 -10.85
N CYS A 17 -5.57 -16.65 -10.31
CA CYS A 17 -4.84 -17.74 -9.65
C CYS A 17 -4.87 -17.54 -8.14
N SER A 18 -5.54 -18.43 -7.40
CA SER A 18 -5.60 -18.37 -5.93
C SER A 18 -4.20 -18.43 -5.31
N ASP A 19 -3.36 -19.37 -5.76
CA ASP A 19 -1.99 -19.53 -5.26
C ASP A 19 -1.15 -18.25 -5.39
N CYS A 20 -1.26 -17.53 -6.51
CA CYS A 20 -0.53 -16.27 -6.69
C CYS A 20 -0.95 -15.21 -5.68
N ASN A 21 -2.25 -15.11 -5.41
CA ASN A 21 -2.79 -14.16 -4.43
C ASN A 21 -2.34 -14.53 -3.02
N ASP A 22 -2.40 -15.82 -2.67
CA ASP A 22 -2.02 -16.31 -1.34
C ASP A 22 -0.52 -16.16 -1.10
N ARG A 23 0.32 -16.45 -2.10
CA ARG A 23 1.77 -16.23 -2.03
C ARG A 23 2.12 -14.74 -1.91
N PHE A 24 1.39 -13.86 -2.60
CA PHE A 24 1.59 -12.42 -2.45
C PHE A 24 1.23 -11.95 -1.03
N ALA A 25 0.08 -12.39 -0.52
CA ALA A 25 -0.37 -12.05 0.83
C ALA A 25 0.60 -12.55 1.91
N PHE A 26 1.08 -13.79 1.78
CA PHE A 26 2.09 -14.37 2.66
C PHE A 26 3.38 -13.53 2.67
N ARG A 27 3.92 -13.20 1.48
CA ARG A 27 5.12 -12.34 1.36
C ARG A 27 4.91 -10.95 1.95
N SER A 28 3.72 -10.38 1.78
CA SER A 28 3.37 -9.08 2.36
C SER A 28 3.44 -9.12 3.89
N ARG A 29 2.89 -10.17 4.51
CA ARG A 29 2.93 -10.34 5.97
C ARG A 29 4.33 -10.58 6.49
N GLN A 30 5.10 -11.45 5.85
CA GLN A 30 6.49 -11.70 6.25
C GLN A 30 7.33 -10.42 6.24
N LYS A 31 7.16 -9.57 5.22
CA LYS A 31 7.84 -8.27 5.15
C LYS A 31 7.39 -7.33 6.28
N ALA A 32 6.09 -7.25 6.54
CA ALA A 32 5.56 -6.40 7.60
C ALA A 32 6.06 -6.83 9.00
N LEU A 33 5.99 -8.13 9.30
CA LEU A 33 6.49 -8.70 10.56
C LEU A 33 7.99 -8.51 10.70
N SER A 34 8.77 -8.71 9.63
CA SER A 34 10.20 -8.43 9.64
C SER A 34 10.50 -6.96 9.84
N ALA A 35 9.73 -6.05 9.25
CA ALA A 35 9.91 -4.61 9.44
C ALA A 35 9.58 -4.17 10.87
N GLN A 36 8.53 -4.73 11.47
CA GLN A 36 8.19 -4.53 12.89
C GLN A 36 9.30 -5.05 13.81
N ALA A 37 9.77 -6.28 13.59
CA ALA A 37 10.83 -6.89 14.40
C ALA A 37 12.16 -6.12 14.30
N ASN A 38 12.42 -5.47 13.17
CA ASN A 38 13.62 -4.65 12.94
C ASN A 38 13.44 -3.17 13.35
N GLY A 39 12.30 -2.79 13.95
CA GLY A 39 12.04 -1.41 14.37
C GLY A 39 11.96 -0.39 13.22
N ILE A 40 11.68 -0.83 12.00
CA ILE A 40 11.61 0.08 10.83
C ILE A 40 10.48 1.09 11.02
N PHE A 41 9.35 0.64 11.55
CA PHE A 41 8.17 1.48 11.74
C PHE A 41 8.23 2.40 12.96
N ASP A 42 9.19 2.20 13.88
CA ASP A 42 9.34 3.01 15.09
C ASP A 42 9.64 4.49 14.78
N ASN A 43 10.16 4.78 13.58
CA ASN A 43 10.45 6.14 13.12
C ASN A 43 9.24 6.86 12.49
N GLU A 44 8.15 6.14 12.21
CA GLU A 44 6.98 6.67 11.49
C GLU A 44 5.66 6.50 12.24
N ILE A 45 5.57 5.54 13.18
CA ILE A 45 4.40 5.36 14.04
C ILE A 45 4.52 6.25 15.29
N GLU A 46 3.58 7.18 15.43
CA GLU A 46 3.41 7.93 16.68
C GLU A 46 2.48 7.14 17.63
N PRO A 47 2.89 6.83 18.87
CA PRO A 47 2.06 6.12 19.82
C PRO A 47 0.77 6.87 20.17
N VAL A 48 -0.36 6.16 20.13
CA VAL A 48 -1.68 6.71 20.49
C VAL A 48 -2.16 6.12 21.81
N SER A 49 -2.41 6.98 22.80
CA SER A 49 -2.97 6.58 24.10
C SER A 49 -4.50 6.60 24.07
N ILE A 50 -5.11 5.45 24.31
CA ILE A 50 -6.56 5.27 24.33
C ILE A 50 -7.02 5.19 25.79
N ALA A 51 -7.78 6.20 26.22
CA ALA A 51 -8.33 6.28 27.56
C ALA A 51 -9.28 5.09 27.83
N GLN A 52 -9.10 4.46 29.00
CA GLN A 52 -9.94 3.37 29.46
C GLN A 52 -10.93 3.89 30.51
N LYS A 53 -12.10 3.24 30.62
CA LYS A 53 -13.11 3.61 31.63
C LYS A 53 -12.61 3.41 33.07
N ARG A 54 -11.71 2.45 33.28
CA ARG A 54 -11.02 2.16 34.54
C ARG A 54 -9.62 1.62 34.21
N GLY A 55 -8.61 2.04 34.98
CA GLY A 55 -7.22 1.62 34.79
C GLY A 55 -6.44 2.54 33.86
N GLU A 56 -5.19 2.14 33.60
CA GLU A 56 -4.24 2.91 32.79
C GLU A 56 -4.64 2.95 31.30
N PRO A 57 -4.29 4.03 30.57
CA PRO A 57 -4.52 4.12 29.13
C PRO A 57 -3.83 2.99 28.36
N THR A 58 -4.51 2.45 27.36
CA THR A 58 -3.90 1.49 26.43
C THR A 58 -3.12 2.26 25.38
N VAL A 59 -1.82 1.99 25.27
CA VAL A 59 -0.96 2.63 24.25
C VAL A 59 -0.89 1.71 23.04
N VAL A 60 -1.29 2.25 21.87
CA VAL A 60 -1.14 1.58 20.58
C VAL A 60 0.06 2.19 19.87
N SER A 61 1.12 1.42 19.71
CA SER A 61 2.38 1.85 19.08
C SER A 61 2.86 0.92 17.95
N GLN A 62 2.09 -0.12 17.63
CA GLN A 62 2.41 -1.09 16.58
C GLN A 62 1.16 -1.45 15.79
N ASP A 63 1.31 -1.74 14.49
CA ASP A 63 0.21 -2.28 13.69
C ASP A 63 -0.28 -3.62 14.23
N GLU A 64 -1.57 -3.71 14.52
CA GLU A 64 -2.22 -4.92 15.07
C GLU A 64 -2.57 -5.97 13.99
N HIS A 65 -2.59 -5.55 12.73
CA HIS A 65 -3.06 -6.37 11.61
C HIS A 65 -2.07 -7.47 11.17
N PRO A 66 -0.75 -7.21 11.06
CA PRO A 66 0.22 -8.24 10.72
C PRO A 66 0.21 -9.38 11.76
N ARG A 67 -0.09 -10.60 11.31
CA ARG A 67 -0.05 -11.81 12.13
C ARG A 67 0.70 -12.89 11.39
N ASP A 68 1.48 -13.68 12.12
CA ASP A 68 2.17 -14.82 11.53
C ASP A 68 1.14 -15.86 11.07
N MET A 69 1.33 -16.34 9.85
CA MET A 69 0.44 -17.29 9.19
C MET A 69 1.24 -18.13 8.20
N ASN A 70 0.98 -19.43 8.19
CA ASN A 70 1.54 -20.32 7.18
C ASN A 70 0.74 -20.26 5.86
N ILE A 71 1.42 -20.59 4.76
CA ILE A 71 0.81 -20.59 3.41
C ILE A 71 -0.32 -21.62 3.28
N GLU A 72 -0.23 -22.75 4.01
CA GLU A 72 -1.25 -23.78 4.02
C GLU A 72 -2.58 -23.27 4.58
N SER A 73 -2.53 -22.45 5.63
CA SER A 73 -3.71 -21.84 6.26
C SER A 73 -4.40 -20.89 5.30
N LEU A 74 -3.64 -20.14 4.49
CA LEU A 74 -4.19 -19.28 3.44
C LEU A 74 -4.95 -20.09 2.39
N SER A 75 -4.37 -21.20 1.93
CA SER A 75 -4.98 -22.05 0.89
C SER A 75 -6.30 -22.72 1.31
N ARG A 76 -6.52 -22.87 2.62
CA ARG A 76 -7.75 -23.47 3.19
C ARG A 76 -8.90 -22.48 3.33
N LEU A 77 -8.65 -21.19 3.13
CA LEU A 77 -9.69 -20.16 3.29
C LEU A 77 -10.68 -20.21 2.14
N LYS A 78 -11.96 -20.09 2.48
CA LYS A 78 -13.04 -20.02 1.48
C LYS A 78 -13.00 -18.66 0.77
N GLY A 79 -13.25 -18.70 -0.53
CA GLY A 79 -13.43 -17.49 -1.34
C GLY A 79 -14.65 -16.69 -0.87
N VAL A 80 -14.54 -15.36 -0.91
CA VAL A 80 -15.61 -14.43 -0.54
C VAL A 80 -16.80 -14.53 -1.50
N LYS A 81 -16.52 -14.84 -2.77
CA LYS A 81 -17.54 -15.15 -3.79
C LYS A 81 -17.50 -16.63 -4.14
N PRO A 82 -18.64 -17.23 -4.52
CA PRO A 82 -18.66 -18.54 -5.14
C PRO A 82 -17.66 -18.59 -6.31
N GLN A 83 -16.78 -19.60 -6.31
CA GLN A 83 -15.75 -19.82 -7.33
C GLN A 83 -14.75 -18.64 -7.52
N GLY A 84 -14.65 -17.74 -6.54
CA GLY A 84 -13.68 -16.64 -6.53
C GLY A 84 -12.34 -17.03 -5.92
N THR A 85 -11.27 -16.34 -6.34
CA THR A 85 -9.89 -16.52 -5.83
C THR A 85 -9.52 -15.57 -4.70
N VAL A 86 -10.44 -14.66 -4.34
CA VAL A 86 -10.23 -13.68 -3.27
C VAL A 86 -10.77 -14.26 -1.96
N THR A 87 -9.91 -14.32 -0.95
CA THR A 87 -10.20 -14.83 0.39
C THR A 87 -9.96 -13.72 1.43
N ALA A 88 -10.45 -13.89 2.65
CA ALA A 88 -10.13 -12.98 3.76
C ALA A 88 -8.62 -12.93 4.07
N GLY A 89 -7.87 -13.96 3.66
CA GLY A 89 -6.43 -14.04 3.89
C GLY A 89 -5.60 -13.29 2.86
N ASN A 90 -6.11 -13.10 1.63
CA ASN A 90 -5.41 -12.42 0.55
C ASN A 90 -5.97 -11.04 0.18
N ALA A 91 -7.03 -10.61 0.86
CA ALA A 91 -7.54 -9.24 0.84
C ALA A 91 -6.93 -8.41 1.99
N SER A 92 -6.96 -7.08 1.85
CA SER A 92 -6.64 -6.17 2.95
C SER A 92 -7.70 -6.24 4.05
N GLY A 93 -7.26 -6.14 5.31
CA GLY A 93 -8.18 -6.02 6.45
C GLY A 93 -8.97 -4.73 6.50
N VAL A 94 -9.95 -4.70 7.40
CA VAL A 94 -10.65 -3.48 7.80
C VAL A 94 -9.86 -2.87 8.95
N ASN A 95 -9.31 -1.68 8.71
CA ASN A 95 -8.38 -1.03 9.64
C ASN A 95 -8.88 0.40 9.95
N GLY A 96 -8.62 0.87 11.17
CA GLY A 96 -8.76 2.27 11.55
C GLY A 96 -7.38 2.88 11.75
N GLY A 97 -7.14 4.09 11.22
CA GLY A 97 -5.85 4.77 11.34
C GLY A 97 -5.87 6.16 10.72
N ALA A 98 -4.84 6.93 10.99
CA ALA A 98 -4.63 8.27 10.45
C ALA A 98 -3.15 8.45 10.06
N ALA A 99 -2.89 9.34 9.11
CA ALA A 99 -1.55 9.76 8.73
C ALA A 99 -1.55 11.27 8.47
N ALA A 100 -0.46 11.94 8.82
CA ALA A 100 -0.27 13.36 8.58
C ALA A 100 1.10 13.60 7.92
N LEU A 101 1.16 14.58 7.01
CA LEU A 101 2.39 15.02 6.37
C LEU A 101 2.48 16.55 6.46
N LEU A 102 3.64 17.05 6.84
CA LEU A 102 3.95 18.47 6.74
C LEU A 102 4.50 18.76 5.34
N LEU A 103 3.76 19.55 4.56
CA LEU A 103 4.18 19.99 3.23
C LEU A 103 4.57 21.47 3.27
N ALA A 104 5.71 21.79 2.68
CA ALA A 104 6.20 23.15 2.57
C ALA A 104 6.89 23.38 1.22
N SER A 105 6.92 24.64 0.78
CA SER A 105 7.80 25.04 -0.33
C SER A 105 9.27 24.93 0.12
N ALA A 106 10.20 24.85 -0.83
CA ALA A 106 11.62 24.77 -0.50
C ALA A 106 12.09 26.02 0.27
N GLU A 107 11.60 27.19 -0.10
CA GLU A 107 11.91 28.47 0.54
C GLU A 107 11.36 28.53 1.97
N ALA A 108 10.13 28.06 2.19
CA ALA A 108 9.55 27.98 3.52
C ALA A 108 10.31 27.01 4.42
N ALA A 109 10.67 25.83 3.90
CA ALA A 109 11.48 24.86 4.63
C ALA A 109 12.83 25.46 5.05
N PHE A 110 13.54 26.14 4.15
CA PHE A 110 14.82 26.78 4.44
C PHE A 110 14.68 27.90 5.50
N ARG A 111 13.70 28.80 5.36
CA ARG A 111 13.46 29.88 6.32
C ARG A 111 13.14 29.36 7.72
N CYS A 112 12.43 28.23 7.82
CA CYS A 112 12.07 27.61 9.08
C CYS A 112 13.13 26.61 9.60
N GLY A 113 14.29 26.49 8.94
CA GLY A 113 15.36 25.56 9.35
C GLY A 113 14.97 24.09 9.27
N LEU A 114 13.97 23.72 8.46
CA LEU A 114 13.49 22.36 8.31
C LEU A 114 14.35 21.60 7.29
N LYS A 115 14.75 20.36 7.61
CA LYS A 115 15.42 19.45 6.67
C LYS A 115 14.39 18.63 5.89
N PRO A 116 14.22 18.80 4.57
CA PRO A 116 13.24 18.05 3.80
C PRO A 116 13.59 16.55 3.74
N LYS A 117 12.59 15.66 3.93
CA LYS A 117 12.75 14.20 3.79
C LYS A 117 12.57 13.69 2.37
N ALA A 118 11.80 14.41 1.54
CA ALA A 118 11.50 14.06 0.16
C ALA A 118 10.99 15.30 -0.62
N ARG A 119 10.87 15.17 -1.94
CA ARG A 119 10.27 16.19 -2.83
C ARG A 119 9.21 15.57 -3.72
N ILE A 120 8.07 16.24 -3.84
CA ILE A 120 7.01 15.84 -4.79
C ILE A 120 7.46 16.23 -6.20
N LEU A 121 7.76 15.22 -7.02
CA LEU A 121 8.23 15.42 -8.39
C LEU A 121 7.09 15.52 -9.43
N GLY A 122 5.85 15.21 -9.04
CA GLY A 122 4.68 15.26 -9.90
C GLY A 122 3.59 14.29 -9.46
N MET A 123 2.36 14.57 -9.88
CA MET A 123 1.15 13.82 -9.56
C MET A 123 0.36 13.59 -10.84
N ALA A 124 -0.34 12.47 -10.94
CA ALA A 124 -1.24 12.19 -12.04
C ALA A 124 -2.40 11.32 -11.54
N THR A 125 -3.56 11.48 -12.18
CA THR A 125 -4.76 10.70 -11.91
C THR A 125 -5.24 10.03 -13.20
N ALA A 126 -5.90 8.89 -13.09
CA ALA A 126 -6.48 8.18 -14.22
C ALA A 126 -7.80 7.52 -13.81
N GLY A 127 -8.82 7.66 -14.66
CA GLY A 127 -10.12 7.02 -14.48
C GLY A 127 -10.19 5.66 -15.14
N VAL A 128 -10.86 4.70 -14.50
CA VAL A 128 -11.16 3.37 -15.05
C VAL A 128 -12.61 3.01 -14.73
N ALA A 129 -13.17 2.04 -15.46
CA ALA A 129 -14.53 1.60 -15.18
C ALA A 129 -14.63 0.98 -13.76
N PRO A 130 -15.70 1.29 -12.98
CA PRO A 130 -15.82 0.86 -11.58
C PRO A 130 -15.66 -0.66 -11.37
N ARG A 131 -16.18 -1.47 -12.29
CA ARG A 131 -16.08 -2.94 -12.28
C ARG A 131 -14.64 -3.50 -12.30
N ILE A 132 -13.64 -2.70 -12.70
CA ILE A 132 -12.23 -3.09 -12.75
C ILE A 132 -11.33 -2.12 -11.97
N MET A 133 -11.89 -1.38 -11.00
CA MET A 133 -11.20 -0.29 -10.30
C MET A 133 -9.80 -0.65 -9.76
N GLY A 134 -9.56 -1.92 -9.39
CA GLY A 134 -8.26 -2.38 -8.86
C GLY A 134 -7.07 -2.19 -9.82
N ILE A 135 -7.30 -1.95 -11.11
CA ILE A 135 -6.21 -1.64 -12.07
C ILE A 135 -5.87 -0.16 -12.16
N GLY A 136 -6.59 0.75 -11.48
CA GLY A 136 -6.39 2.20 -11.54
C GLY A 136 -4.93 2.67 -11.41
N PRO A 137 -4.08 2.05 -10.57
CA PRO A 137 -2.66 2.43 -10.50
C PRO A 137 -1.88 2.26 -11.81
N ALA A 138 -2.21 1.26 -12.65
CA ALA A 138 -1.48 1.01 -13.89
C ALA A 138 -1.56 2.16 -14.91
N PRO A 139 -2.75 2.65 -15.32
CA PRO A 139 -2.84 3.84 -16.18
C PRO A 139 -2.41 5.12 -15.48
N ALA A 140 -2.56 5.25 -14.15
CA ALA A 140 -2.09 6.44 -13.42
C ALA A 140 -0.56 6.58 -13.48
N VAL A 141 0.18 5.48 -13.36
CA VAL A 141 1.64 5.47 -13.52
C VAL A 141 2.05 5.82 -14.94
N VAL A 142 1.32 5.33 -15.95
CA VAL A 142 1.56 5.69 -17.36
C VAL A 142 1.31 7.19 -17.58
N ALA A 143 0.20 7.74 -17.06
CA ALA A 143 -0.10 9.17 -17.13
C ALA A 143 0.99 10.01 -16.45
N LEU A 144 1.44 9.62 -15.25
CA LEU A 144 2.54 10.31 -14.56
C LEU A 144 3.81 10.34 -15.39
N ARG A 145 4.14 9.24 -16.08
CA ARG A 145 5.29 9.20 -16.99
C ARG A 145 5.12 10.12 -18.19
N HIS A 146 3.94 10.21 -18.78
CA HIS A 146 3.71 11.13 -19.90
C HIS A 146 3.80 12.59 -19.46
N HIS A 147 3.30 12.93 -18.27
CA HIS A 147 3.52 14.25 -17.67
C HIS A 147 5.00 14.52 -17.35
N ARG A 148 5.78 13.48 -17.02
CA ARG A 148 7.21 13.56 -16.70
C ARG A 148 8.17 13.24 -17.85
N ALA A 149 7.69 12.92 -19.05
CA ALA A 149 8.55 12.79 -20.23
C ALA A 149 9.27 14.12 -20.56
N GLN A 150 8.87 15.22 -19.92
CA GLN A 150 9.53 16.52 -19.94
C GLN A 150 10.62 16.69 -18.85
N ARG A 151 10.78 15.75 -17.89
CA ARG A 151 11.78 15.80 -16.78
C ARG A 151 12.24 14.39 -16.32
N SER A 152 13.32 13.88 -16.95
CA SER A 152 14.37 12.93 -16.49
C SER A 152 14.06 11.69 -15.58
N CYS A 153 12.83 11.31 -15.24
CA CYS A 153 12.57 10.11 -14.42
C CYS A 153 12.06 8.92 -15.26
N VAL A 154 12.84 7.83 -15.30
CA VAL A 154 12.52 6.55 -15.97
C VAL A 154 12.20 5.49 -14.89
N PRO A 155 11.29 4.51 -15.11
CA PRO A 155 10.98 3.39 -14.21
C PRO A 155 12.12 2.80 -13.37
N ALA A 156 13.28 2.60 -14.01
CA ALA A 156 14.43 1.95 -13.40
C ALA A 156 15.13 2.83 -12.35
N ASN A 157 14.86 4.15 -12.35
CA ASN A 157 15.45 5.14 -11.45
C ASN A 157 14.43 5.69 -10.44
N CYS A 158 13.27 5.03 -10.26
CA CYS A 158 12.31 5.35 -9.22
C CYS A 158 12.66 4.61 -7.92
N ASP A 159 13.88 4.78 -7.45
CA ASP A 159 14.29 4.25 -6.15
C ASP A 159 13.66 5.08 -5.02
N VAL A 160 13.29 4.39 -3.93
CA VAL A 160 13.09 5.04 -2.63
C VAL A 160 14.47 5.39 -2.09
N ALA A 161 15.09 6.42 -2.65
CA ALA A 161 16.32 6.97 -2.11
C ALA A 161 15.96 7.96 -0.99
N PRO A 162 16.59 7.90 0.20
CA PRO A 162 16.45 8.98 1.18
C PRO A 162 16.86 10.29 0.50
N ALA A 163 16.13 11.38 0.76
CA ALA A 163 16.55 12.68 0.27
C ALA A 163 17.99 12.93 0.74
N ARG A 164 18.92 13.01 -0.21
CA ARG A 164 20.28 13.47 0.09
C ARG A 164 20.16 14.90 0.62
N PRO A 165 20.99 15.24 1.63
CA PRO A 165 20.92 16.54 2.30
C PRO A 165 21.02 17.71 1.33
#